data_AF-A0A5B7G220-F1
#
_entry.id   AF-A0A5B7G220-F1
#
_cell.length_a   1.000
_cell.length_b   1.000
_cell.length_c   1.000
_cell.angle_alpha   90.00
_cell.angle_beta   90.00
_cell.angle_gamma   90.00
#
_symmetry.space_group_name_H-M   'P 1'
#
loop_
_entity.id
_entity.type
_entity.pdbx_description
1 polymer ?
#
loop_
_entity_poly.entity_id
_entity_poly.type
_entity_poly.pdbx_seq_one_letter_code
_entity_poly.pdbx_strand_id
1 'polypeptide(L)' 'MPHIRPLPRLSVDQQVHIQDPTSRCWDKVGVVMGYGRTRDIDIRLPRGRVYWRNCHFIRLIPSSPGDSP' A
#
# COMPACT_ATOMS: atom_id res chain seq x y z
N MET A 1 -21.82 17.60 -5.10
CA MET A 1 -20.34 17.60 -5.24
C MET A 1 -19.85 16.20 -4.86
N PRO A 2 -19.27 15.40 -5.78
CA PRO A 2 -18.73 14.11 -5.37
C PRO A 2 -17.52 14.37 -4.47
N HIS A 3 -17.56 13.88 -3.24
CA HIS A 3 -16.39 13.85 -2.35
C HIS A 3 -15.40 12.85 -2.98
N ILE A 4 -14.46 13.37 -3.76
CA ILE A 4 -13.35 12.59 -4.28
C ILE A 4 -12.25 12.72 -3.23
N ARG A 5 -12.11 11.71 -2.36
CA ARG A 5 -10.96 11.67 -1.45
C ARG A 5 -9.68 11.68 -2.28
N PRO A 6 -8.72 12.58 -1.98
CA PRO A 6 -7.43 12.55 -2.65
C PRO A 6 -6.82 11.18 -2.43
N LEU A 7 -6.39 10.54 -3.53
CA LEU A 7 -5.73 9.25 -3.44
C LEU A 7 -4.44 9.43 -2.64
N PRO A 8 -4.09 8.48 -1.76
CA PRO A 8 -2.78 8.48 -1.14
C PRO A 8 -1.73 8.48 -2.25
N ARG A 9 -0.88 9.51 -2.28
CA ARG A 9 0.32 9.55 -3.14
C ARG A 9 1.29 8.55 -2.54
N LEU A 10 1.16 7.30 -2.95
CA LEU A 10 2.17 6.29 -2.67
C LEU A 10 3.38 6.60 -3.57
N SER A 11 4.55 6.12 -3.18
CA SER A 11 5.75 6.13 -4.02
C SER A 11 6.08 4.69 -4.39
N VAL A 12 6.69 4.48 -5.56
CA VAL A 12 7.33 3.18 -5.86
C VAL A 12 8.41 2.94 -4.80
N ASP A 13 8.60 1.68 -4.43
CA ASP A 13 9.48 1.21 -3.35
C ASP A 13 9.07 1.61 -1.93
N GLN A 14 7.88 2.20 -1.77
CA GLN A 14 7.34 2.51 -0.44
C GLN A 14 6.79 1.26 0.25
N GLN A 15 7.12 1.09 1.53
CA GLN A 15 6.52 0.05 2.37
C GLN A 15 5.11 0.46 2.83
N VAL A 16 4.15 -0.45 2.67
CA VAL A 16 2.74 -0.21 2.96
C VAL A 16 2.10 -1.39 3.70
N HIS A 17 1.13 -1.08 4.55
CA HIS A 17 0.17 -2.05 5.05
C HIS A 17 -0.95 -2.28 4.03
N ILE A 18 -1.34 -3.52 3.86
CA ILE A 18 -2.40 -3.97 2.96
C ILE A 18 -3.53 -4.52 3.83
N GLN A 19 -4.76 -4.10 3.56
CA GLN A 19 -5.92 -4.70 4.21
C GLN A 19 -6.24 -6.07 3.60
N ASP A 20 -6.40 -7.08 4.46
CA ASP A 20 -6.90 -8.38 4.05
C ASP A 20 -8.41 -8.29 3.73
N PRO A 21 -8.87 -8.77 2.55
CA PRO A 21 -10.27 -8.67 2.16
C PRO A 21 -11.22 -9.54 3.00
N THR A 22 -10.69 -10.61 3.61
CA THR A 22 -11.44 -11.59 4.40
C THR A 22 -11.50 -11.15 5.86
N SER A 23 -10.36 -10.84 6.48
CA SER A 23 -10.31 -10.46 7.90
C SER A 23 -10.49 -8.96 8.14
N ARG A 24 -10.33 -8.12 7.11
CA ARG A 24 -10.31 -6.65 7.19
C ARG A 24 -9.19 -6.09 8.08
N CYS A 25 -8.26 -6.95 8.50
CA CYS A 25 -7.08 -6.55 9.26
C CYS A 25 -6.04 -5.90 8.34
N TRP A 26 -5.19 -5.07 8.92
CA TRP A 26 -4.03 -4.45 8.26
C TRP A 26 -2.75 -5.22 8.59
N ASP A 27 -2.82 -6.55 8.56
CA ASP A 27 -1.78 -7.49 8.98
C ASP A 27 -0.69 -7.68 7.93
N LYS A 28 -1.02 -7.47 6.65
CA LYS A 28 -0.07 -7.71 5.56
C LYS A 28 0.77 -6.48 5.28
N VAL A 29 2.05 -6.70 5.07
CA VAL A 29 3.02 -5.66 4.69
C VAL A 29 3.60 -6.03 3.34
N GLY A 30 3.81 -5.03 2.49
CA GLY A 30 4.47 -5.19 1.21
C GLY A 30 5.07 -3.88 0.70
N VAL A 31 5.75 -3.96 -0.43
CA VAL A 31 6.42 -2.83 -1.08
C VAL A 31 5.70 -2.52 -2.39
N VAL A 32 5.35 -1.25 -2.59
CA VAL A 32 4.72 -0.79 -3.83
C VAL A 32 5.72 -0.93 -4.99
N MET A 33 5.36 -1.68 -6.02
CA MET A 33 6.18 -1.86 -7.21
C MET A 33 5.77 -0.91 -8.35
N GLY A 34 4.54 -0.44 -8.35
CA GLY A 34 4.01 0.40 -9.41
C GLY A 34 2.53 0.73 -9.26
N TYR A 35 1.98 1.30 -10.33
CA TYR A 35 0.60 1.74 -10.43
C TYR A 35 -0.06 1.12 -11.65
N GLY A 36 -1.25 0.57 -11.45
CA GLY A 36 -2.14 0.15 -12.53
C GLY A 36 -2.85 1.33 -13.19
N ARG A 37 -3.86 1.02 -14.03
CA ARG A 37 -4.55 2.02 -14.88
C ARG A 37 -5.36 3.07 -14.11
N THR A 38 -5.81 2.76 -12.89
CA THR A 38 -6.67 3.67 -12.12
C THR A 38 -6.20 3.79 -10.67
N ARG A 39 -6.72 2.93 -9.79
CA ARG A 39 -6.48 2.95 -8.36
C ARG A 39 -5.86 1.66 -7.85
N ASP A 40 -5.59 0.73 -8.74
CA ASP A 40 -4.94 -0.51 -8.39
C ASP A 40 -3.43 -0.28 -8.37
N ILE A 41 -2.76 -0.78 -7.35
CA ILE A 41 -1.32 -0.83 -7.28
C ILE A 41 -0.86 -2.28 -7.19
N ASP A 42 0.30 -2.57 -7.75
CA ASP A 42 1.00 -3.82 -7.57
C ASP A 42 1.95 -3.70 -6.38
N ILE A 43 1.82 -4.65 -5.47
CA ILE A 43 2.55 -4.68 -4.22
C ILE A 43 3.25 -6.02 -4.12
N ARG A 44 4.56 -6.00 -3.91
CA ARG A 44 5.34 -7.19 -3.65
C ARG A 44 5.34 -7.48 -2.15
N LEU A 45 4.83 -8.65 -1.79
CA LEU A 45 4.95 -9.17 -0.43
C LEU A 45 6.38 -9.68 -0.19
N PRO A 46 6.84 -9.73 1.08
CA PRO A 46 8.18 -10.22 1.44
C PRO A 46 8.48 -11.63 0.92
N ARG A 47 7.44 -12.47 0.80
CA ARG A 47 7.53 -13.85 0.28
C ARG A 47 7.60 -13.94 -1.26
N GLY A 48 7.81 -12.83 -1.96
CA GLY A 48 7.97 -12.78 -3.42
C GLY A 48 6.66 -12.82 -4.22
N ARG A 49 5.50 -12.85 -3.56
CA ARG A 49 4.19 -12.81 -4.23
C ARG A 49 3.81 -11.37 -4.57
N VAL A 50 3.25 -11.14 -5.75
CA VAL A 50 2.71 -9.83 -6.15
C VAL A 50 1.21 -9.80 -5.91
N TYR A 51 0.72 -8.72 -5.32
CA TYR A 51 -0.67 -8.48 -4.98
C TYR A 51 -1.16 -7.20 -5.66
N TRP A 52 -2.32 -7.29 -6.30
CA TRP A 52 -3.01 -6.12 -6.87
C TRP A 52 -4.08 -5.65 -5.90
N ARG A 53 -3.97 -4.41 -5.42
CA ARG A 53 -4.96 -3.83 -4.52
C ARG A 53 -5.26 -2.38 -4.80
N ASN A 54 -6.52 -2.02 -4.57
CA ASN A 54 -6.98 -0.66 -4.67
C ASN A 54 -6.33 0.19 -3.57
N CYS A 55 -5.80 1.37 -3.93
CA CYS A 55 -5.07 2.29 -3.06
C CYS A 55 -5.84 2.70 -1.80
N HIS A 56 -7.17 2.57 -1.79
CA HIS A 56 -8.00 2.82 -0.60
C HIS A 56 -7.81 1.75 0.50
N PHE A 57 -7.40 0.54 0.14
CA PHE A 57 -7.15 -0.58 1.05
C PHE A 57 -5.66 -0.73 1.38
N ILE A 58 -4.91 0.37 1.24
CA ILE A 58 -3.48 0.45 1.47
C ILE A 58 -3.19 1.63 2.39
N ARG A 59 -2.31 1.42 3.36
CA ARG A 59 -1.87 2.44 4.31
C ARG A 59 -0.36 2.57 4.27
N LEU A 60 0.11 3.81 4.23
CA LEU A 60 1.52 4.10 4.39
C LEU A 60 1.99 3.64 5.76
N ILE A 61 3.11 2.92 5.77
CA ILE A 61 3.86 2.73 7.01
C ILE A 61 4.70 3.99 7.17
N PRO A 62 4.54 4.76 8.27
CA PRO A 62 5.46 5.85 8.54
C PRO A 62 6.85 5.24 8.63
N SER A 63 7.76 5.66 7.75
CA SER A 63 9.18 5.41 7.93
C SER A 63 9.54 6.11 9.23
N SER A 64 9.71 5.36 10.32
CA SER A 64 10.16 5.94 11.58
C SER A 64 11.50 6.63 11.30
N PRO A 65 11.62 7.95 11.45
CA PRO A 65 12.90 8.64 11.22
C PRO A 65 13.88 8.44 12.39
N GLY A 66 13.80 7.30 13.08
CA GLY A 66 14.48 7.04 14.35
C GLY A 66 15.67 6.08 14.28
N ASP A 67 15.93 5.43 13.16
CA ASP A 67 17.16 4.65 12.94
C ASP A 67 18.27 5.58 12.40
N SER A 68 18.69 6.54 13.22
CA SER A 68 20.03 7.13 13.11
C SER A 68 20.96 6.36 14.07
N PRO A 69 22.15 5.94 13.64
CA PRO A 69 23.09 5.15 14.44
C PRO A 69 23.62 5.89 15.67
#